data_AF-A0A1W9M0M3-F1
#
_entry.id   AF-A0A1W9M0M3-F1
#
_cell.length_a   1.000
_cell.length_b   1.000
_cell.length_c   1.000
_cell.angle_alpha   90.00
_cell.angle_beta   90.00
_cell.angle_gamma   90.00
#
_symmetry.space_group_name_H-M   'P 1'
#
loop_
_entity.id
_entity.type
_entity.pdbx_description
1 polymer ?
#
loop_
_entity_poly.entity_id
_entity_poly.type
_entity_poly.pdbx_seq_one_letter_code
_entity_poly.pdbx_strand_id
1 'polypeptide(L)'
;MLQKKQPLLFVFFRNRLVLPLAALAVFLSASPAYSLTFVSSSPAANEIKAAANVKLVVTFGETLDPSAKGNIFIHGAVSGSHTAASAVSGTKITFTPSPAFTPGEKVTVTLKDGNGISMSSPKIWQFSVATPVTGINFIDSGKSIGVSDSRDAAIGDFDRDGDFDVFVASAGNNTLRNDGKGNFTAESGTIGAGSNGVAVGDLDGDGDSDAFVANNGGNKVWKNESGAFQDSGQTLGNSDSRGVALGDVDGDGDLDAFVANYGGNRLWLNQGNGTFSDSGQVPGTSDSNNVALGDVDNDGDLDAVAADSDTVKIWINQNGVFQKNEKELETDGNNVALG
;
A
#
# COMPACT_ATOMS: atom_id res chain seq x y z
N MET A 1 -90.68 -33.15 37.93
CA MET A 1 -89.63 -33.85 38.70
C MET A 1 -88.30 -33.13 38.47
N LEU A 2 -87.67 -32.73 39.59
CA LEU A 2 -86.27 -32.34 39.83
C LEU A 2 -85.59 -31.40 38.80
N GLN A 3 -85.38 -30.11 39.10
CA GLN A 3 -84.33 -29.51 39.95
C GLN A 3 -82.87 -29.83 39.55
N LYS A 4 -82.12 -28.79 39.16
CA LYS A 4 -80.92 -28.35 39.89
C LYS A 4 -80.56 -26.87 39.62
N LYS A 5 -80.27 -26.16 40.72
CA LYS A 5 -79.83 -24.76 40.90
C LYS A 5 -78.31 -24.61 40.55
N GLN A 6 -77.91 -23.58 39.77
CA GLN A 6 -77.13 -22.34 40.12
C GLN A 6 -75.65 -22.55 40.56
N PRO A 7 -74.68 -21.61 40.29
CA PRO A 7 -74.85 -20.16 40.46
C PRO A 7 -74.16 -19.17 39.49
N LEU A 8 -74.60 -17.92 39.66
CA LEU A 8 -74.00 -16.64 39.26
C LEU A 8 -72.52 -16.53 39.68
N LEU A 9 -71.70 -15.94 38.81
CA LEU A 9 -70.52 -15.16 39.23
C LEU A 9 -70.51 -13.83 38.45
N PHE A 10 -70.57 -12.75 39.22
CA PHE A 10 -70.39 -11.37 38.77
C PHE A 10 -68.90 -11.08 38.50
N VAL A 11 -68.64 -9.88 37.94
CA VAL A 11 -67.39 -9.07 38.03
C VAL A 11 -66.43 -9.22 36.81
N PHE A 12 -65.91 -8.22 36.07
CA PHE A 12 -65.86 -6.75 36.07
C PHE A 12 -65.82 -6.26 34.59
N PHE A 13 -66.43 -5.11 34.29
CA PHE A 13 -66.15 -4.37 33.04
C PHE A 13 -64.70 -3.88 33.02
N ARG A 14 -63.93 -4.21 31.98
CA ARG A 14 -62.75 -3.43 31.57
C ARG A 14 -62.89 -3.03 30.11
N ASN A 15 -63.13 -1.74 29.90
CA ASN A 15 -62.99 -1.04 28.64
C ASN A 15 -61.75 -1.52 27.88
N ARG A 16 -61.93 -2.06 26.68
CA ARG A 16 -60.90 -2.07 25.66
C ARG A 16 -61.30 -1.07 24.59
N LEU A 17 -60.70 0.11 24.73
CA LEU A 17 -60.62 1.11 23.67
C LEU A 17 -59.86 0.46 22.50
N VAL A 18 -60.54 0.21 21.39
CA VAL A 18 -59.91 -0.23 20.14
C VAL A 18 -59.38 1.02 19.45
N LEU A 19 -58.06 1.22 19.48
CA LEU A 19 -57.38 2.22 18.64
C LEU A 19 -57.10 1.57 17.27
N PRO A 20 -57.38 2.25 16.14
CA PRO A 20 -57.00 1.73 14.84
C PRO A 20 -55.49 1.85 14.66
N LEU A 21 -54.87 0.77 14.20
CA LEU A 21 -53.46 0.66 13.87
C LEU A 21 -53.19 1.51 12.63
N ALA A 22 -52.80 2.77 12.80
CA ALA A 22 -52.21 3.56 11.71
C ALA A 22 -50.80 3.03 11.46
N ALA A 23 -50.63 2.27 10.38
CA ALA A 23 -49.32 1.85 9.90
C ALA A 23 -48.58 3.09 9.40
N LEU A 24 -47.67 3.61 10.23
CA LEU A 24 -46.69 4.61 9.83
C LEU A 24 -45.67 3.91 8.94
N ALA A 25 -45.88 3.96 7.62
CA ALA A 25 -44.84 3.60 6.66
C ALA A 25 -43.73 4.65 6.75
N VAL A 26 -42.70 4.36 7.54
CA VAL A 26 -41.44 5.09 7.46
C VAL A 26 -40.81 4.67 6.14
N PHE A 27 -40.98 5.50 5.11
CA PHE A 27 -40.10 5.46 3.97
C PHE A 27 -38.71 5.87 4.48
N LEU A 28 -37.84 4.88 4.76
CA LEU A 28 -36.41 5.14 4.65
C LEU A 28 -36.17 5.38 3.15
N SER A 29 -36.30 6.63 2.71
CA SER A 29 -35.57 7.05 1.53
C SER A 29 -34.11 6.83 1.89
N ALA A 30 -33.45 5.85 1.25
CA ALA A 30 -32.01 5.82 1.24
C ALA A 30 -31.59 7.22 0.77
N SER A 31 -31.00 8.00 1.67
CA SER A 31 -30.34 9.24 1.28
C SER A 31 -29.42 8.88 0.12
N PRO A 32 -29.37 9.67 -0.97
CA PRO A 32 -28.36 9.43 -1.99
C PRO A 32 -27.01 9.31 -1.29
N ALA A 33 -26.21 8.32 -1.69
CA ALA A 33 -24.87 8.15 -1.13
C ALA A 33 -24.11 9.45 -1.38
N TYR A 34 -24.01 10.27 -0.34
CA TYR A 34 -23.23 11.50 -0.38
C TYR A 34 -21.79 11.07 -0.17
N SER A 35 -21.05 10.98 -1.28
CA SER A 35 -19.61 10.84 -1.23
C SER A 35 -19.00 12.22 -1.00
N LEU A 36 -18.11 12.32 -0.02
CA LEU A 36 -17.26 13.47 0.21
C LEU A 36 -16.35 13.67 -1.01
N THR A 37 -16.18 14.93 -1.39
CA THR A 37 -15.30 15.33 -2.48
C THR A 37 -13.90 15.53 -1.94
N PHE A 38 -12.94 14.68 -2.31
CA PHE A 38 -11.53 14.92 -2.03
C PHE A 38 -11.06 16.19 -2.76
N VAL A 39 -10.48 17.15 -2.03
CA VAL A 39 -10.00 18.42 -2.58
C VAL A 39 -8.47 18.44 -2.66
N SER A 40 -7.79 18.08 -1.58
CA SER A 40 -6.33 18.09 -1.54
C SER A 40 -5.75 17.31 -0.35
N SER A 41 -4.48 16.93 -0.49
CA SER A 41 -3.62 16.44 0.58
C SER A 41 -2.48 17.43 0.87
N SER A 42 -1.96 17.39 2.10
CA SER A 42 -0.69 18.00 2.50
C SER A 42 0.07 16.98 3.37
N PRO A 43 1.29 16.56 3.00
CA PRO A 43 2.02 16.89 1.78
C PRO A 43 1.22 16.60 0.51
N ALA A 44 1.41 17.45 -0.51
CA ALA A 44 0.73 17.26 -1.78
C ALA A 44 1.28 16.02 -2.50
N ALA A 45 0.48 15.46 -3.43
CA ALA A 45 0.97 14.44 -4.34
C ALA A 45 2.27 14.91 -5.03
N ASN A 46 3.27 14.04 -5.04
CA ASN A 46 4.60 14.26 -5.60
C ASN A 46 5.43 15.40 -4.94
N GLU A 47 5.06 15.85 -3.74
CA GLU A 47 5.86 16.84 -2.99
C GLU A 47 7.22 16.23 -2.55
N ILE A 48 8.34 16.89 -2.85
CA ILE A 48 9.69 16.35 -2.59
C ILE A 48 10.40 16.97 -1.36
N LYS A 49 9.70 17.79 -0.57
CA LYS A 49 10.30 18.55 0.55
C LYS A 49 9.47 18.47 1.84
N ALA A 50 8.73 17.38 2.03
CA ALA A 50 7.93 17.20 3.24
C ALA A 50 8.83 17.08 4.48
N ALA A 51 8.40 17.62 5.63
CA ALA A 51 9.13 17.44 6.87
C ALA A 51 8.98 16.00 7.41
N ALA A 52 10.00 15.47 8.09
CA ALA A 52 9.96 14.12 8.70
C ALA A 52 8.80 13.93 9.70
N ASN A 53 8.44 14.98 10.44
CA ASN A 53 7.33 14.98 11.40
C ASN A 53 6.06 15.65 10.84
N VAL A 54 5.91 15.67 9.51
CA VAL A 54 4.75 16.27 8.87
C VAL A 54 3.47 15.54 9.28
N LYS A 55 2.42 16.32 9.55
CA LYS A 55 1.06 15.78 9.71
C LYS A 55 0.43 15.66 8.33
N LEU A 56 -0.26 14.55 8.08
CA LEU A 56 -1.00 14.38 6.83
C LEU A 56 -2.36 15.07 6.97
N VAL A 57 -2.60 16.11 6.20
CA VAL A 57 -3.85 16.87 6.22
C VAL A 57 -4.61 16.60 4.93
N VAL A 58 -5.79 16.01 5.05
CA VAL A 58 -6.71 15.81 3.93
C VAL A 58 -7.85 16.80 4.03
N THR A 59 -8.12 17.52 2.94
CA THR A 59 -9.19 18.50 2.82
C THR A 59 -10.29 17.96 1.92
N PHE A 60 -11.53 18.03 2.39
CA PHE A 60 -12.73 17.70 1.62
C PHE A 60 -13.50 18.97 1.23
N GLY A 61 -14.43 18.83 0.28
CA GLY A 61 -15.33 19.91 -0.13
C GLY A 61 -16.40 20.21 0.93
N GLU A 62 -16.75 19.20 1.72
CA GLU A 62 -17.83 19.21 2.69
C GLU A 62 -17.28 19.28 4.12
N THR A 63 -18.11 19.76 5.05
CA THR A 63 -17.78 19.72 6.49
C THR A 63 -17.90 18.29 6.99
N LEU A 64 -16.88 17.82 7.69
CA LEU A 64 -16.81 16.47 8.25
C LEU A 64 -17.53 16.40 9.60
N ASP A 65 -18.06 15.22 9.91
CA ASP A 65 -18.48 14.90 11.28
C ASP A 65 -17.24 14.94 12.20
N PRO A 66 -17.28 15.62 13.37
CA PRO A 66 -16.15 15.66 14.30
C PRO A 66 -15.67 14.29 14.80
N SER A 67 -16.52 13.25 14.70
CA SER A 67 -16.21 11.87 15.04
C SER A 67 -15.65 11.05 13.88
N ALA A 68 -15.49 11.65 12.69
CA ALA A 68 -15.01 10.95 11.53
C ALA A 68 -13.59 10.39 11.74
N LYS A 69 -13.40 9.14 11.32
CA LYS A 69 -12.14 8.42 11.32
C LYS A 69 -12.02 7.73 9.96
N GLY A 70 -11.25 8.33 9.06
CA GLY A 70 -10.89 7.66 7.81
C GLY A 70 -10.03 6.43 8.08
N ASN A 71 -10.12 5.45 7.20
CA ASN A 71 -9.15 4.35 7.17
C ASN A 71 -7.95 4.83 6.37
N ILE A 72 -6.83 5.11 7.05
CA ILE A 72 -5.60 5.58 6.44
C ILE A 72 -4.51 4.51 6.58
N PHE A 73 -3.81 4.25 5.50
CA PHE A 73 -2.67 3.36 5.41
C PHE A 73 -1.48 4.20 4.95
N ILE A 74 -0.34 4.05 5.61
CA ILE A 74 0.82 4.92 5.43
C ILE A 74 2.05 4.03 5.41
N HIS A 75 2.72 3.98 4.27
CA HIS A 75 3.91 3.17 4.06
C HIS A 75 5.09 4.06 3.69
N GLY A 76 6.08 4.15 4.57
CA GLY A 76 7.39 4.69 4.27
C GLY A 76 8.25 3.63 3.58
N ALA A 77 8.92 3.99 2.49
CA ALA A 77 9.79 3.09 1.75
C ALA A 77 10.95 2.54 2.59
N VAL A 78 11.28 3.18 3.71
CA VAL A 78 12.34 2.72 4.61
C VAL A 78 11.84 2.54 6.05
N SER A 79 10.96 3.44 6.52
CA SER A 79 10.39 3.35 7.87
C SER A 79 9.22 2.38 8.00
N GLY A 80 8.80 1.72 6.91
CA GLY A 80 7.72 0.74 6.93
C GLY A 80 6.35 1.35 7.20
N SER A 81 5.47 0.58 7.84
CA SER A 81 4.10 1.00 8.15
C SER A 81 4.00 1.97 9.33
N HIS A 82 3.10 2.95 9.21
CA HIS A 82 2.83 3.93 10.26
C HIS A 82 1.41 3.85 10.76
N THR A 83 1.28 3.89 12.09
CA THR A 83 0.01 4.20 12.72
C THR A 83 -0.23 5.70 12.72
N ALA A 84 -1.49 6.16 12.72
CA ALA A 84 -1.76 7.58 12.81
C ALA A 84 -2.99 7.94 13.66
N ALA A 85 -2.80 8.87 14.59
CA ALA A 85 -3.90 9.48 15.32
C ALA A 85 -4.61 10.53 14.43
N SER A 86 -5.94 10.50 14.36
CA SER A 86 -6.74 11.41 13.54
C SER A 86 -7.44 12.50 14.35
N ALA A 87 -7.52 13.71 13.80
CA ALA A 87 -8.30 14.82 14.35
C ALA A 87 -9.05 15.57 13.25
N VAL A 88 -10.33 15.85 13.47
CA VAL A 88 -11.20 16.53 12.49
C VAL A 88 -11.40 17.99 12.87
N SER A 89 -11.34 18.89 11.89
CA SER A 89 -11.65 20.31 12.04
C SER A 89 -12.25 20.88 10.75
N GLY A 90 -13.55 21.18 10.79
CA GLY A 90 -14.28 21.68 9.62
C GLY A 90 -14.25 20.69 8.46
N THR A 91 -13.62 21.08 7.35
CA THR A 91 -13.50 20.24 6.15
C THR A 91 -12.22 19.40 6.12
N LYS A 92 -11.44 19.40 7.22
CA LYS A 92 -10.12 18.77 7.26
C LYS A 92 -10.07 17.63 8.27
N ILE A 93 -9.41 16.56 7.88
CA ILE A 93 -8.90 15.54 8.80
C ILE A 93 -7.38 15.60 8.81
N THR A 94 -6.80 15.59 10.00
CA THR A 94 -5.36 15.62 10.23
C THR A 94 -4.93 14.31 10.86
N PHE A 95 -4.04 13.59 10.21
CA PHE A 95 -3.41 12.38 10.71
C PHE A 95 -2.00 12.71 11.19
N THR A 96 -1.64 12.21 12.37
CA THR A 96 -0.31 12.37 12.97
C THR A 96 0.37 11.01 12.96
N PRO A 97 1.26 10.74 11.99
CA PRO A 97 2.00 9.47 11.89
C PRO A 97 2.86 9.22 13.13
N SER A 98 3.00 7.93 13.48
CA SER A 98 3.90 7.43 14.50
C SER A 98 4.42 6.04 14.07
N PRO A 99 5.76 5.84 14.00
CA PRO A 99 6.83 6.81 14.29
C PRO A 99 6.90 7.99 13.29
N ALA A 100 7.87 8.89 13.44
CA ALA A 100 8.11 9.91 12.42
C ALA A 100 8.74 9.28 11.17
N PHE A 101 8.57 9.92 10.01
CA PHE A 101 9.21 9.46 8.78
C PHE A 101 10.73 9.66 8.81
N THR A 102 11.41 8.83 8.04
CA THR A 102 12.85 8.89 7.79
C THR A 102 13.18 9.99 6.77
N PRO A 103 14.16 10.85 7.05
CA PRO A 103 14.65 11.81 6.06
C PRO A 103 15.11 11.12 4.75
N GLY A 104 14.56 11.56 3.62
CA GLY A 104 14.91 11.05 2.29
C GLY A 104 14.06 9.90 1.78
N GLU A 105 13.16 9.34 2.59
CA GLU A 105 12.29 8.26 2.11
C GLU A 105 11.14 8.79 1.24
N LYS A 106 10.61 7.89 0.41
CA LYS A 106 9.34 8.06 -0.29
C LYS A 106 8.24 7.47 0.59
N VAL A 107 7.15 8.20 0.79
CA VAL A 107 5.98 7.74 1.56
C VAL A 107 4.81 7.60 0.59
N THR A 108 4.10 6.48 0.68
CA THR A 108 2.81 6.25 0.02
C THR A 108 1.71 6.31 1.07
N VAL A 109 0.62 6.99 0.75
CA VAL A 109 -0.54 7.10 1.62
C VAL A 109 -1.78 6.68 0.86
N THR A 110 -2.57 5.80 1.46
CA THR A 110 -3.89 5.41 0.97
C THR A 110 -4.95 5.84 1.97
N LEU A 111 -5.96 6.57 1.49
CA LEU A 111 -7.15 6.90 2.24
C LEU A 111 -8.35 6.16 1.64
N LYS A 112 -9.11 5.47 2.49
CA LYS A 112 -10.35 4.78 2.14
C LYS A 112 -11.52 5.27 2.98
N ASP A 113 -12.70 4.83 2.58
CA ASP A 113 -13.92 4.95 3.36
C ASP A 113 -13.70 4.47 4.80
N GLY A 114 -14.33 5.16 5.74
CA GLY A 114 -14.23 4.92 7.17
C GLY A 114 -15.43 5.50 7.90
N ASN A 115 -15.35 5.56 9.23
CA ASN A 115 -16.43 6.15 10.01
C ASN A 115 -16.59 7.63 9.64
N GLY A 116 -17.74 8.03 9.11
CA GLY A 116 -17.99 9.42 8.71
C GLY A 116 -17.21 9.90 7.49
N ILE A 117 -16.52 9.00 6.77
CA ILE A 117 -15.86 9.29 5.49
C ILE A 117 -16.38 8.27 4.47
N SER A 118 -17.05 8.75 3.43
CA SER A 118 -17.46 7.95 2.27
C SER A 118 -17.01 8.69 1.02
N MET A 119 -16.32 8.02 0.12
CA MET A 119 -15.74 8.59 -1.09
C MET A 119 -16.21 7.81 -2.32
N SER A 120 -15.97 8.34 -3.53
CA SER A 120 -16.30 7.62 -4.77
C SER A 120 -15.28 6.53 -5.10
N SER A 121 -14.04 6.70 -4.64
CA SER A 121 -12.92 5.78 -4.79
C SER A 121 -11.90 6.05 -3.68
N PRO A 122 -11.03 5.08 -3.35
CA PRO A 122 -9.82 5.35 -2.55
C PRO A 122 -8.99 6.49 -3.14
N LYS A 123 -8.13 7.08 -2.30
CA LYS A 123 -7.16 8.08 -2.72
C LYS A 123 -5.77 7.67 -2.31
N ILE A 124 -4.90 7.49 -3.30
CA ILE A 124 -3.50 7.14 -3.13
C ILE A 124 -2.66 8.35 -3.54
N TRP A 125 -1.63 8.66 -2.78
CA TRP A 125 -0.63 9.65 -3.21
C TRP A 125 0.73 9.36 -2.58
N GLN A 126 1.77 9.91 -3.20
CA GLN A 126 3.14 9.75 -2.74
C GLN A 126 3.81 11.10 -2.50
N PHE A 127 4.77 11.15 -1.58
CA PHE A 127 5.64 12.31 -1.36
C PHE A 127 7.03 11.87 -0.85
N SER A 128 8.01 12.75 -0.89
CA SER A 128 9.36 12.50 -0.36
C SER A 128 9.68 13.41 0.81
N VAL A 129 10.31 12.81 1.83
CA VAL A 129 10.74 13.49 3.03
C VAL A 129 12.05 14.23 2.77
N ALA A 130 12.10 15.51 3.10
CA ALA A 130 13.30 16.33 2.95
C ALA A 130 14.44 15.80 3.81
N THR A 131 15.64 15.72 3.22
CA THR A 131 16.88 15.58 3.97
C THR A 131 17.41 16.97 4.36
N PRO A 132 17.94 17.14 5.58
CA PRO A 132 18.43 18.45 6.05
C PRO A 132 19.80 18.86 5.47
N VAL A 133 20.23 18.29 4.34
CA VAL A 133 21.59 18.49 3.82
C VAL A 133 21.68 19.74 2.94
N THR A 134 22.70 20.57 3.19
CA THR A 134 22.99 21.81 2.44
C THR A 134 24.14 21.67 1.43
N GLY A 135 24.69 20.45 1.28
CA GLY A 135 25.75 20.13 0.32
C GLY A 135 25.72 18.65 -0.04
N ILE A 136 25.95 18.35 -1.32
CA ILE A 136 25.96 16.98 -1.85
C ILE A 136 27.42 16.60 -2.10
N ASN A 137 27.96 15.71 -1.28
CA ASN A 137 29.25 15.07 -1.51
C ASN A 137 29.01 13.56 -1.61
N PHE A 138 29.12 13.01 -2.81
CA PHE A 138 29.17 11.56 -3.01
C PHE A 138 30.61 11.10 -2.77
N ILE A 139 30.81 10.33 -1.71
CA ILE A 139 32.12 9.79 -1.34
C ILE A 139 32.06 8.28 -1.55
N ASP A 140 32.90 7.78 -2.47
CA ASP A 140 33.18 6.35 -2.53
C ASP A 140 33.96 5.96 -1.26
N SER A 141 33.32 5.17 -0.40
CA SER A 141 33.92 4.71 0.85
C SER A 141 35.01 3.65 0.64
N GLY A 142 35.10 3.05 -0.56
CA GLY A 142 35.97 1.92 -0.87
C GLY A 142 35.60 0.63 -0.12
N LYS A 143 34.49 0.61 0.64
CA LYS A 143 34.05 -0.59 1.35
C LYS A 143 33.37 -1.55 0.37
N SER A 144 33.90 -2.77 0.27
CA SER A 144 33.23 -3.88 -0.40
C SER A 144 32.53 -4.73 0.65
N ILE A 145 31.23 -4.96 0.47
CA ILE A 145 30.45 -5.86 1.33
C ILE A 145 30.43 -7.21 0.61
N GLY A 146 30.93 -8.27 1.27
CA GLY A 146 31.39 -9.53 0.67
C GLY A 146 30.32 -10.47 0.11
N VAL A 147 29.29 -9.95 -0.56
CA VAL A 147 28.28 -10.74 -1.26
C VAL A 147 28.68 -10.89 -2.72
N SER A 148 28.80 -12.14 -3.19
CA SER A 148 29.14 -12.46 -4.58
C SER A 148 27.88 -12.69 -5.41
N ASP A 149 27.95 -12.37 -6.71
CA ASP A 149 26.83 -12.53 -7.66
C ASP A 149 25.55 -11.81 -7.22
N SER A 150 25.70 -10.59 -6.70
CA SER A 150 24.59 -9.69 -6.37
C SER A 150 23.93 -9.15 -7.64
N ARG A 151 22.60 -9.15 -7.66
CA ARG A 151 21.78 -8.73 -8.81
C ARG A 151 20.91 -7.52 -8.49
N ASP A 152 20.45 -7.41 -7.25
CA ASP A 152 19.64 -6.32 -6.76
C ASP A 152 19.79 -6.16 -5.24
N ALA A 153 19.41 -5.01 -4.70
CA ALA A 153 19.44 -4.76 -3.27
C ALA A 153 18.31 -3.82 -2.83
N ALA A 154 17.76 -4.09 -1.65
CA ALA A 154 16.74 -3.28 -1.00
C ALA A 154 17.18 -2.89 0.41
N ILE A 155 16.75 -1.72 0.87
CA ILE A 155 17.12 -1.13 2.15
C ILE A 155 15.88 -1.10 3.05
N GLY A 156 16.03 -1.46 4.31
CA GLY A 156 14.98 -1.39 5.32
C GLY A 156 15.55 -1.54 6.73
N ASP A 157 14.80 -1.13 7.75
CA ASP A 157 15.14 -1.42 9.15
C ASP A 157 14.56 -2.81 9.50
N PHE A 158 15.35 -3.88 9.37
CA PHE A 158 14.81 -5.23 9.47
C PHE A 158 14.74 -5.75 10.91
N ASP A 159 15.51 -5.21 11.87
CA ASP A 159 15.44 -5.60 13.29
C ASP A 159 14.90 -4.51 14.22
N ARG A 160 14.42 -3.40 13.66
CA ARG A 160 13.82 -2.27 14.38
C ARG A 160 14.79 -1.59 15.34
N ASP A 161 16.09 -1.59 15.02
CA ASP A 161 17.10 -0.90 15.82
C ASP A 161 17.27 0.58 15.45
N GLY A 162 16.60 1.01 14.36
CA GLY A 162 16.61 2.37 13.84
C GLY A 162 17.70 2.64 12.81
N ASP A 163 18.55 1.66 12.50
CA ASP A 163 19.59 1.72 11.48
C ASP A 163 19.17 0.89 10.25
N PHE A 164 19.39 1.42 9.05
CA PHE A 164 18.96 0.69 7.85
C PHE A 164 19.94 -0.39 7.43
N ASP A 165 19.39 -1.58 7.29
CA ASP A 165 20.00 -2.80 6.81
C ASP A 165 19.83 -2.95 5.29
N VAL A 166 20.43 -4.00 4.74
CA VAL A 166 20.34 -4.31 3.31
C VAL A 166 19.98 -5.77 3.07
N PHE A 167 18.95 -6.00 2.26
CA PHE A 167 18.67 -7.30 1.67
C PHE A 167 19.29 -7.33 0.28
N VAL A 168 20.07 -8.36 -0.03
CA VAL A 168 20.74 -8.53 -1.33
C VAL A 168 20.21 -9.75 -2.05
N ALA A 169 19.53 -9.51 -3.18
CA ALA A 169 19.20 -10.56 -4.13
C ALA A 169 20.49 -11.02 -4.83
N SER A 170 20.83 -12.30 -4.70
CA SER A 170 22.09 -12.86 -5.22
C SER A 170 21.96 -14.36 -5.48
N ALA A 171 23.06 -15.06 -5.83
CA ALA A 171 23.04 -16.53 -6.00
C ALA A 171 22.56 -17.31 -4.77
N GLY A 172 22.67 -16.71 -3.58
CA GLY A 172 21.98 -17.12 -2.36
C GLY A 172 21.78 -15.86 -1.53
N ASN A 173 20.54 -15.43 -1.37
CA ASN A 173 20.24 -14.09 -0.83
C ASN A 173 20.82 -13.88 0.57
N ASN A 174 21.22 -12.65 0.88
CA ASN A 174 21.82 -12.30 2.16
C ASN A 174 21.16 -11.05 2.74
N THR A 175 21.09 -10.99 4.06
CA THR A 175 20.83 -9.77 4.84
C THR A 175 22.13 -9.26 5.42
N LEU A 176 22.26 -7.94 5.46
CA LEU A 176 23.43 -7.22 5.95
C LEU A 176 22.98 -6.23 7.02
N ARG A 177 23.42 -6.45 8.26
CA ARG A 177 23.12 -5.57 9.41
C ARG A 177 24.01 -4.35 9.42
N ASN A 178 23.42 -3.18 9.56
CA ASN A 178 24.14 -1.93 9.71
C ASN A 178 24.28 -1.55 11.20
N ASP A 179 25.35 -0.83 11.54
CA ASP A 179 25.58 -0.31 12.90
C ASP A 179 25.29 1.20 13.02
N GLY A 180 24.49 1.72 12.09
CA GLY A 180 24.17 3.15 11.95
C GLY A 180 25.31 4.01 11.41
N LYS A 181 26.49 3.43 11.16
CA LYS A 181 27.68 4.13 10.65
C LYS A 181 28.10 3.62 9.27
N GLY A 182 27.26 2.80 8.63
CA GLY A 182 27.54 2.16 7.35
C GLY A 182 28.62 1.10 7.47
N ASN A 183 28.75 0.44 8.63
CA ASN A 183 29.50 -0.81 8.75
C ASN A 183 28.51 -1.97 8.70
N PHE A 184 28.59 -2.75 7.62
CA PHE A 184 27.68 -3.85 7.37
C PHE A 184 28.27 -5.18 7.79
N THR A 185 27.49 -6.00 8.49
CA THR A 185 27.82 -7.37 8.86
C THR A 185 26.82 -8.31 8.20
N ALA A 186 27.31 -9.25 7.39
CA ALA A 186 26.46 -10.27 6.80
C ALA A 186 25.91 -11.21 7.88
N GLU A 187 24.60 -11.45 7.84
CA GLU A 187 23.99 -12.45 8.71
C GLU A 187 24.40 -13.86 8.30
N SER A 188 24.39 -14.78 9.26
CA SER A 188 24.80 -16.15 9.00
C SER A 188 23.73 -16.91 8.22
N GLY A 189 24.10 -17.44 7.05
CA GLY A 189 23.22 -18.25 6.21
C GLY A 189 22.70 -17.47 5.00
N THR A 190 21.88 -18.14 4.20
CA THR A 190 21.26 -17.55 3.02
C THR A 190 19.74 -17.64 3.10
N ILE A 191 19.06 -16.62 2.60
CA ILE A 191 17.61 -16.55 2.54
C ILE A 191 17.12 -17.20 1.25
N GLY A 192 16.86 -18.51 1.33
CA GLY A 192 16.38 -19.29 0.20
C GLY A 192 17.41 -19.53 -0.90
N ALA A 193 16.89 -19.87 -2.08
CA ALA A 193 17.69 -19.98 -3.30
C ALA A 193 17.94 -18.59 -3.92
N GLY A 194 18.79 -18.53 -4.94
CA GLY A 194 19.17 -17.25 -5.54
C GLY A 194 18.05 -16.53 -6.27
N SER A 195 18.03 -15.21 -6.12
CA SER A 195 17.04 -14.29 -6.69
C SER A 195 17.67 -13.25 -7.61
N ASN A 196 16.87 -12.69 -8.52
CA ASN A 196 17.26 -11.66 -9.47
C ASN A 196 16.92 -10.24 -9.00
N GLY A 197 15.81 -10.08 -8.28
CA GLY A 197 15.29 -8.79 -7.83
C GLY A 197 14.68 -8.90 -6.44
N VAL A 198 14.64 -7.79 -5.70
CA VAL A 198 14.02 -7.74 -4.38
C VAL A 198 13.32 -6.40 -4.16
N ALA A 199 12.14 -6.45 -3.55
CA ALA A 199 11.51 -5.29 -2.94
C ALA A 199 11.12 -5.64 -1.51
N VAL A 200 11.24 -4.65 -0.62
CA VAL A 200 10.92 -4.79 0.80
C VAL A 200 9.82 -3.82 1.21
N GLY A 201 9.04 -4.22 2.20
CA GLY A 201 7.93 -3.47 2.76
C GLY A 201 7.15 -4.34 3.72
N ASP A 202 6.30 -3.75 4.55
CA ASP A 202 5.43 -4.50 5.46
C ASP A 202 4.31 -5.16 4.65
N LEU A 203 4.42 -6.46 4.38
CA LEU A 203 3.50 -7.18 3.51
C LEU A 203 2.37 -7.84 4.31
N ASP A 204 2.50 -8.04 5.61
CA ASP A 204 1.46 -8.66 6.43
C ASP A 204 0.86 -7.80 7.55
N GLY A 205 1.28 -6.56 7.64
CA GLY A 205 0.69 -5.53 8.49
C GLY A 205 1.14 -5.61 9.95
N ASP A 206 2.24 -6.31 10.24
CA ASP A 206 2.79 -6.46 11.60
C ASP A 206 3.84 -5.37 11.95
N GLY A 207 4.18 -4.53 10.97
CA GLY A 207 5.13 -3.43 11.07
C GLY A 207 6.59 -3.81 10.82
N ASP A 208 6.91 -5.08 10.53
CA ASP A 208 8.23 -5.52 10.10
C ASP A 208 8.34 -5.43 8.58
N SER A 209 9.51 -5.03 8.07
CA SER A 209 9.72 -5.03 6.62
C SER A 209 9.99 -6.45 6.12
N ASP A 210 9.05 -7.00 5.38
CA ASP A 210 9.13 -8.27 4.67
C ASP A 210 9.86 -8.12 3.33
N ALA A 211 10.09 -9.24 2.62
CA ALA A 211 10.70 -9.23 1.30
C ALA A 211 9.90 -10.04 0.27
N PHE A 212 9.66 -9.43 -0.90
CA PHE A 212 9.25 -10.12 -2.12
C PHE A 212 10.48 -10.28 -3.01
N VAL A 213 10.80 -11.51 -3.42
CA VAL A 213 11.96 -11.80 -4.27
C VAL A 213 11.56 -12.37 -5.63
N ALA A 214 12.13 -11.79 -6.68
CA ALA A 214 11.97 -12.20 -8.07
C ALA A 214 12.96 -13.33 -8.40
N ASN A 215 12.49 -14.46 -8.92
CA ASN A 215 13.30 -15.67 -9.10
C ASN A 215 13.31 -16.17 -10.54
N ASN A 216 14.19 -17.12 -10.84
CA ASN A 216 14.03 -17.98 -12.01
C ASN A 216 12.97 -19.06 -11.68
N GLY A 217 11.78 -18.92 -12.23
CA GLY A 217 10.58 -19.67 -11.80
C GLY A 217 9.79 -18.92 -10.72
N GLY A 218 9.05 -19.66 -9.89
CA GLY A 218 8.12 -19.05 -8.95
C GLY A 218 8.76 -18.08 -7.95
N ASN A 219 8.21 -16.87 -7.87
CA ASN A 219 8.63 -15.84 -6.92
C ASN A 219 8.27 -16.23 -5.48
N LYS A 220 8.99 -15.64 -4.53
CA LYS A 220 8.88 -15.97 -3.10
C LYS A 220 8.62 -14.74 -2.26
N VAL A 221 7.94 -14.95 -1.14
CA VAL A 221 7.70 -13.95 -0.10
C VAL A 221 8.30 -14.46 1.19
N TRP A 222 9.12 -13.62 1.81
CA TRP A 222 9.79 -13.88 3.07
C TRP A 222 9.25 -12.92 4.12
N LYS A 223 8.65 -13.48 5.16
CA LYS A 223 8.14 -12.71 6.29
C LYS A 223 9.24 -12.45 7.29
N ASN A 224 9.40 -11.21 7.72
CA ASN A 224 10.39 -10.82 8.68
C ASN A 224 9.76 -10.72 10.07
N GLU A 225 10.37 -11.39 11.04
CA GLU A 225 9.93 -11.34 12.43
C GLU A 225 11.08 -10.75 13.26
N SER A 226 11.12 -9.41 13.33
CA SER A 226 12.16 -8.63 14.01
C SER A 226 13.59 -9.06 13.65
N GLY A 227 13.82 -9.24 12.35
CA GLY A 227 15.11 -9.52 11.75
C GLY A 227 15.27 -10.96 11.25
N ALA A 228 14.37 -11.86 11.64
CA ALA A 228 14.38 -13.25 11.22
C ALA A 228 13.44 -13.49 10.03
N PHE A 229 14.01 -13.55 8.82
CA PHE A 229 13.26 -13.87 7.60
C PHE A 229 12.87 -15.35 7.51
N GLN A 230 11.59 -15.61 7.25
CA GLN A 230 10.99 -16.94 7.14
C GLN A 230 10.24 -17.08 5.81
N ASP A 231 10.41 -18.20 5.11
CA ASP A 231 9.69 -18.48 3.85
C ASP A 231 8.20 -18.63 4.16
N SER A 232 7.36 -17.80 3.52
CA SER A 232 5.90 -17.91 3.60
C SER A 232 5.35 -19.21 2.99
N GLY A 233 6.17 -19.95 2.23
CA GLY A 233 5.79 -21.15 1.50
C GLY A 233 5.12 -20.87 0.16
N GLN A 234 4.89 -19.61 -0.19
CA GLN A 234 4.28 -19.20 -1.45
C GLN A 234 5.19 -19.52 -2.63
N THR A 235 4.59 -19.77 -3.79
CA THR A 235 5.31 -19.91 -5.07
C THR A 235 4.47 -19.21 -6.12
N LEU A 236 4.87 -17.98 -6.46
CA LEU A 236 4.05 -17.07 -7.26
C LEU A 236 4.50 -17.09 -8.71
N GLY A 237 3.68 -17.72 -9.56
CA GLY A 237 3.95 -17.87 -10.98
C GLY A 237 5.00 -18.95 -11.28
N ASN A 238 5.47 -18.95 -12.52
CA ASN A 238 6.46 -19.91 -13.02
C ASN A 238 7.41 -19.33 -14.09
N SER A 239 7.35 -18.02 -14.34
CA SER A 239 8.23 -17.32 -15.28
C SER A 239 9.58 -16.98 -14.64
N ASP A 240 10.57 -16.63 -15.46
CA ASP A 240 11.82 -16.03 -14.95
C ASP A 240 11.60 -14.54 -14.69
N SER A 241 11.55 -14.14 -13.43
CA SER A 241 11.34 -12.75 -12.99
C SER A 241 12.67 -12.04 -12.75
N ARG A 242 12.72 -10.75 -13.09
CA ARG A 242 13.96 -9.93 -13.00
C ARG A 242 13.87 -8.78 -12.01
N GLY A 243 12.70 -8.17 -11.85
CA GLY A 243 12.49 -7.05 -10.96
C GLY A 243 11.08 -7.06 -10.38
N VAL A 244 10.92 -6.37 -9.26
CA VAL A 244 9.64 -6.23 -8.57
C VAL A 244 9.54 -4.82 -7.99
N ALA A 245 8.36 -4.23 -8.05
CA ALA A 245 8.03 -3.02 -7.32
C ALA A 245 6.80 -3.27 -6.45
N LEU A 246 6.87 -2.78 -5.21
CA LEU A 246 5.77 -2.84 -4.26
C LEU A 246 5.02 -1.50 -4.21
N GLY A 247 3.69 -1.58 -4.11
CA GLY A 247 2.82 -0.42 -3.98
C GLY A 247 1.37 -0.85 -3.91
N ASP A 248 0.53 -0.05 -3.26
CA ASP A 248 -0.92 -0.25 -3.25
C ASP A 248 -1.48 0.18 -4.62
N VAL A 249 -1.75 -0.78 -5.51
CA VAL A 249 -2.16 -0.46 -6.89
C VAL A 249 -3.66 -0.60 -7.09
N ASP A 250 -4.38 -1.30 -6.22
CA ASP A 250 -5.84 -1.39 -6.28
C ASP A 250 -6.57 -0.51 -5.25
N GLY A 251 -5.80 0.22 -4.44
CA GLY A 251 -6.30 1.15 -3.44
C GLY A 251 -6.87 0.47 -2.22
N ASP A 252 -6.49 -0.80 -1.98
CA ASP A 252 -7.02 -1.56 -0.86
C ASP A 252 -6.34 -1.29 0.49
N GLY A 253 -5.17 -0.62 0.46
CA GLY A 253 -4.37 -0.27 1.62
C GLY A 253 -3.20 -1.21 1.86
N ASP A 254 -3.08 -2.30 1.11
CA ASP A 254 -2.01 -3.28 1.24
C ASP A 254 -0.96 -3.12 0.13
N LEU A 255 0.29 -3.52 0.37
CA LEU A 255 1.33 -3.46 -0.66
C LEU A 255 1.18 -4.63 -1.64
N ASP A 256 0.82 -4.34 -2.89
CA ASP A 256 0.80 -5.28 -4.01
C ASP A 256 2.17 -5.38 -4.68
N ALA A 257 2.35 -6.41 -5.52
CA ALA A 257 3.60 -6.64 -6.25
C ALA A 257 3.39 -6.63 -7.77
N PHE A 258 3.97 -5.64 -8.45
CA PHE A 258 4.14 -5.68 -9.89
C PHE A 258 5.50 -6.32 -10.22
N VAL A 259 5.49 -7.37 -11.02
CA VAL A 259 6.68 -8.18 -11.31
C VAL A 259 7.04 -8.11 -12.79
N ALA A 260 8.29 -7.71 -13.05
CA ALA A 260 8.90 -7.72 -14.37
C ALA A 260 9.40 -9.13 -14.72
N ASN A 261 8.92 -9.70 -15.82
CA ASN A 261 9.23 -11.07 -16.23
C ASN A 261 9.88 -11.16 -17.60
N TYR A 262 10.62 -12.25 -17.83
CA TYR A 262 10.78 -12.85 -19.15
C TYR A 262 9.47 -13.53 -19.55
N GLY A 263 8.85 -13.04 -20.61
CA GLY A 263 7.52 -13.50 -21.03
C GLY A 263 6.39 -12.94 -20.15
N GLY A 264 6.15 -11.64 -20.29
CA GLY A 264 4.95 -10.94 -19.82
C GLY A 264 4.87 -10.69 -18.31
N ASN A 265 4.70 -9.41 -17.97
CA ASN A 265 4.66 -8.95 -16.59
C ASN A 265 3.43 -9.49 -15.83
N ARG A 266 3.50 -9.48 -14.51
CA ARG A 266 2.42 -9.97 -13.66
C ARG A 266 2.15 -9.02 -12.50
N LEU A 267 0.87 -8.89 -12.16
CA LEU A 267 0.43 -8.20 -10.96
C LEU A 267 -0.10 -9.23 -9.96
N TRP A 268 0.47 -9.20 -8.77
CA TRP A 268 0.07 -10.00 -7.62
C TRP A 268 -0.54 -9.09 -6.56
N LEU A 269 -1.78 -9.38 -6.18
CA LEU A 269 -2.52 -8.60 -5.18
C LEU A 269 -2.32 -9.21 -3.80
N ASN A 270 -1.88 -8.40 -2.85
CA ASN A 270 -1.79 -8.81 -1.46
C ASN A 270 -3.20 -8.94 -0.87
N GLN A 271 -3.36 -9.73 0.17
CA GLN A 271 -4.64 -9.95 0.85
C GLN A 271 -4.59 -9.44 2.30
N GLY A 272 -3.68 -8.50 2.57
CA GLY A 272 -3.46 -7.84 3.87
C GLY A 272 -2.80 -8.70 4.94
N ASN A 273 -2.23 -9.84 4.56
CA ASN A 273 -1.53 -10.73 5.49
C ASN A 273 -0.27 -11.37 4.87
N GLY A 274 0.25 -10.75 3.81
CA GLY A 274 1.40 -11.22 3.04
C GLY A 274 1.09 -12.42 2.14
N THR A 275 -0.18 -12.84 2.02
CA THR A 275 -0.60 -13.84 1.03
C THR A 275 -0.98 -13.13 -0.26
N PHE A 276 -0.38 -13.54 -1.37
CA PHE A 276 -0.61 -12.94 -2.68
C PHE A 276 -1.49 -13.79 -3.58
N SER A 277 -2.34 -13.13 -4.37
CA SER A 277 -3.16 -13.75 -5.41
C SER A 277 -2.80 -13.19 -6.79
N ASP A 278 -2.87 -14.03 -7.83
CA ASP A 278 -2.67 -13.58 -9.21
C ASP A 278 -3.90 -12.77 -9.65
N SER A 279 -3.70 -11.50 -10.01
CA SER A 279 -4.77 -10.65 -10.57
C SER A 279 -5.27 -11.15 -11.94
N GLY A 280 -4.49 -11.99 -12.61
CA GLY A 280 -4.71 -12.42 -13.98
C GLY A 280 -4.28 -11.39 -15.03
N GLN A 281 -3.83 -10.21 -14.61
CA GLN A 281 -3.38 -9.15 -15.52
C GLN A 281 -1.99 -9.49 -16.08
N VAL A 282 -1.80 -9.19 -17.36
CA VAL A 282 -0.53 -9.39 -18.08
C VAL A 282 -0.14 -8.10 -18.80
N PRO A 283 0.41 -7.09 -18.08
CA PRO A 283 0.78 -5.81 -18.67
C PRO A 283 2.03 -5.96 -19.57
N GLY A 284 1.77 -6.31 -20.82
CA GLY A 284 2.80 -6.54 -21.84
C GLY A 284 3.22 -8.00 -21.88
N THR A 285 3.71 -8.45 -23.04
CA THR A 285 4.07 -9.85 -23.29
C THR A 285 5.56 -10.05 -23.62
N SER A 286 6.29 -8.94 -23.71
CA SER A 286 7.74 -8.86 -23.95
C SER A 286 8.51 -9.03 -22.64
N ASP A 287 9.83 -9.16 -22.75
CA ASP A 287 10.71 -9.35 -21.59
C ASP A 287 10.94 -8.00 -20.90
N SER A 288 10.79 -7.96 -19.58
CA SER A 288 11.07 -6.78 -18.77
C SER A 288 12.15 -7.07 -17.74
N ASN A 289 13.10 -6.14 -17.59
CA ASN A 289 14.21 -6.27 -16.66
C ASN A 289 13.91 -5.66 -15.29
N ASN A 290 13.12 -4.58 -15.26
CA ASN A 290 12.76 -3.90 -14.01
C ASN A 290 11.45 -3.11 -14.17
N VAL A 291 10.87 -2.70 -13.06
CA VAL A 291 9.65 -1.89 -13.01
C VAL A 291 9.75 -0.84 -11.89
N ALA A 292 9.13 0.32 -12.11
CA ALA A 292 8.89 1.33 -11.09
C ALA A 292 7.39 1.67 -11.02
N LEU A 293 6.91 1.96 -9.81
CA LEU A 293 5.55 2.42 -9.57
C LEU A 293 5.51 3.90 -9.17
N GLY A 294 4.54 4.62 -9.71
CA GLY A 294 4.27 6.02 -9.40
C GLY A 294 3.08 6.54 -10.19
N ASP A 295 2.39 7.54 -9.65
CA ASP A 295 1.30 8.24 -10.33
C ASP A 295 1.88 9.17 -11.41
N VAL A 296 1.88 8.72 -12.68
CA VAL A 296 2.56 9.42 -13.78
C VAL A 296 1.68 10.41 -14.51
N ASP A 297 0.36 10.26 -14.44
CA ASP A 297 -0.61 11.17 -15.05
C ASP A 297 -1.42 12.02 -14.06
N ASN A 298 -1.11 11.87 -12.76
CA ASN A 298 -1.66 12.65 -11.65
C ASN A 298 -3.17 12.42 -11.48
N ASP A 299 -3.65 11.20 -11.73
CA ASP A 299 -5.03 10.79 -11.51
C ASP A 299 -5.28 10.17 -10.12
N GLY A 300 -4.20 9.86 -9.40
CA GLY A 300 -4.23 9.33 -8.04
C GLY A 300 -4.18 7.81 -7.94
N ASP A 301 -3.96 7.10 -9.05
CA ASP A 301 -3.64 5.68 -9.09
C ASP A 301 -2.13 5.48 -9.34
N LEU A 302 -1.54 4.41 -8.80
CA LEU A 302 -0.13 4.10 -9.09
C LEU A 302 -0.02 3.42 -10.46
N ASP A 303 0.66 4.07 -11.39
CA ASP A 303 1.02 3.53 -12.70
C ASP A 303 2.31 2.72 -12.66
N ALA A 304 2.56 1.95 -13.72
CA ALA A 304 3.76 1.13 -13.86
C ALA A 304 4.61 1.54 -15.06
N VAL A 305 5.91 1.74 -14.83
CA VAL A 305 6.91 1.97 -15.87
C VAL A 305 7.86 0.78 -15.92
N ALA A 306 7.83 0.01 -17.00
CA ALA A 306 8.65 -1.19 -17.18
C ALA A 306 9.81 -0.94 -18.14
N ALA A 307 11.02 -1.32 -17.72
CA ALA A 307 12.22 -1.36 -18.55
C ALA A 307 12.21 -2.65 -19.40
N ASP A 308 11.46 -2.58 -20.49
CA ASP A 308 11.23 -3.70 -21.40
C ASP A 308 12.32 -3.82 -22.47
N SER A 309 12.54 -5.03 -22.99
CA SER A 309 13.56 -5.36 -23.99
C SER A 309 13.36 -4.62 -25.30
N ASP A 310 12.12 -4.25 -25.63
CA ASP A 310 11.81 -3.49 -26.85
C ASP A 310 12.05 -1.99 -26.62
N THR A 311 11.33 -1.41 -25.65
CA THR A 311 11.29 0.02 -25.31
C THR A 311 10.79 0.22 -23.88
N VAL A 312 11.05 1.35 -23.23
CA VAL A 312 10.38 1.64 -21.94
C VAL A 312 8.86 1.74 -22.16
N LYS A 313 8.07 0.97 -21.43
CA LYS A 313 6.60 0.92 -21.54
C LYS A 313 5.96 1.49 -20.28
N ILE A 314 4.92 2.30 -20.46
CA ILE A 314 4.12 2.88 -19.38
C ILE A 314 2.73 2.24 -19.44
N TRP A 315 2.27 1.73 -18.31
CA TRP A 315 0.93 1.19 -18.11
C TRP A 315 0.17 2.09 -17.15
N ILE A 316 -0.92 2.67 -17.66
CA ILE A 316 -1.79 3.53 -16.86
C ILE A 316 -2.73 2.64 -16.07
N ASN A 317 -2.76 2.84 -14.77
CA ASN A 317 -3.66 2.16 -13.86
C ASN A 317 -4.97 2.93 -13.75
N GLN A 318 -6.09 2.23 -13.87
CA GLN A 318 -7.41 2.82 -13.62
C GLN A 318 -8.15 1.95 -12.62
N ASN A 319 -8.09 2.33 -11.35
CA ASN A 319 -8.72 1.63 -10.22
C ASN A 319 -8.31 0.15 -10.16
N GLY A 320 -7.01 -0.14 -10.18
CA GLY A 320 -6.45 -1.48 -10.09
C GLY A 320 -6.38 -2.25 -11.42
N VAL A 321 -6.69 -1.61 -12.56
CA VAL A 321 -6.64 -2.23 -13.89
C VAL A 321 -5.61 -1.51 -14.76
N PHE A 322 -4.53 -2.21 -15.10
CA PHE A 322 -3.45 -1.68 -15.94
C PHE A 322 -3.82 -1.75 -17.42
N GLN A 323 -3.82 -0.59 -18.07
CA GLN A 323 -4.06 -0.43 -19.50
C GLN A 323 -2.78 0.01 -20.19
N LYS A 324 -2.56 -0.48 -21.41
CA LYS A 324 -1.40 -0.07 -22.20
C LYS A 324 -1.58 1.38 -22.59
N ASN A 325 -0.60 2.24 -22.31
CA ASN A 325 -0.55 3.53 -22.97
C ASN A 325 -0.05 3.33 -24.41
N GLU A 326 -0.92 3.56 -25.40
CA GLU A 326 -0.52 3.52 -26.83
C GLU A 326 0.23 4.79 -27.26
N LYS A 327 0.47 5.77 -26.38
CA LYS A 327 1.46 6.81 -26.64
C LYS A 327 2.85 6.18 -26.60
N GLU A 328 3.32 5.72 -27.75
CA GLU A 328 4.75 5.59 -27.99
C GLU A 328 5.38 6.95 -27.65
N LEU A 329 6.29 6.97 -26.68
CA LEU A 329 7.23 8.07 -26.56
C LEU A 329 8.03 8.04 -27.86
N GLU A 330 7.68 8.90 -28.82
CA GLU A 330 8.51 9.13 -29.99
C GLU A 330 9.87 9.59 -29.47
N THR A 331 10.86 8.68 -29.50
CA THR A 331 12.22 9.02 -29.13
C THR A 331 12.84 9.76 -30.30
N ASP A 332 12.55 11.05 -30.41
CA ASP A 332 13.13 11.96 -31.42
C ASP A 332 14.58 12.33 -31.05
N GLY A 333 15.38 11.37 -30.61
CA GLY A 333 16.84 11.46 -30.50
C GLY A 333 17.45 12.56 -29.64
N ASN A 334 16.73 13.58 -29.15
CA ASN A 334 17.23 14.70 -28.35
C ASN A 334 16.05 15.51 -27.78
N ASN A 335 15.88 15.46 -26.46
CA ASN A 335 14.96 16.24 -25.61
C ASN A 335 13.54 15.69 -25.41
N VAL A 336 13.29 15.33 -24.14
CA VAL A 336 11.94 15.18 -23.58
C VAL A 336 11.44 16.57 -23.21
N ALA A 337 10.45 17.08 -23.94
CA ALA A 337 9.62 18.19 -23.49
C ALA A 337 8.24 17.63 -23.17
N LEU A 338 7.83 17.73 -21.90
CA LEU A 338 6.45 17.48 -21.48
C LEU A 338 5.62 18.70 -21.93
N GLY A 339 4.62 18.45 -22.77
CA GLY A 339 3.61 19.43 -23.18
C GLY A 339 2.34 19.30 -22.35
#